data_AF-A0A7K0R547-F1
#
_entry.id   AF-A0A7K0R547-F1
#
_cell.length_a   1.000
_cell.length_b   1.000
_cell.length_c   1.000
_cell.angle_alpha   90.00
_cell.angle_beta   90.00
_cell.angle_gamma   90.00
#
_symmetry.space_group_name_H-M   'P 1'
#
loop_
_entity.id
_entity.type
_entity.pdbx_description
1 polymer ?
#
loop_
_entity_poly.entity_id
_entity_poly.type
_entity_poly.pdbx_seq_one_letter_code
_entity_poly.pdbx_strand_id
1 'polypeptide(L)'
;MPELNPIRLGTRASLLARTQSATVGDALTALSGRAWEEILVHTPGDDTTTSLNQPGNPGLFVSTLRTALLAGEVDVIVHSFKDLPSALEPAISLAAVPLREDPRDVLVCRDGLTLETLPPGAKVGTSSPRRAAMLLAIRPDLQIQPVRGNIDTRMRKAIEGEVDAVVLAYAGIARIGRTAVISEILDPLEIVPAPAQGALAVECRTGDDILDLIAQLQDPISRITTAAEREVLVGINAQCSTAIGAYATFNGSELVLTAELFDRQERSRVHLRETLQVGDVMRARALGLRAAADLLRPSEFKPVLLVRASDNEADAAALKSLGIASISDSYLQMTQSESAADASRLLEAIRTGVDWFVVTSQMAIPSWANLVGREALQAAFVSANQGGMKIAVVGEKTAETVRALGVEVDLVPREQSAAGLISDMPHPVGSVVFPHGSIAMRALPDGLVASGAVVHEGVVYETTVVAHVPVSTLLLQEGHIGALILRSPSAARAVHQKLGGAASAPVVVSGPTTAVAATELGFTVVGISESPAAEDMAAAIHQYLTA
;
A
#
# COMPACT_ATOMS: atom_id res chain seq x y z
N MET A 1 32.13 -26.11 19.86
CA MET A 1 31.19 -25.83 18.76
C MET A 1 31.63 -24.52 18.14
N PRO A 2 31.65 -24.34 16.82
CA PRO A 2 31.92 -23.00 16.26
C PRO A 2 30.87 -22.04 16.85
N GLU A 3 31.32 -20.90 17.37
CA GLU A 3 30.41 -19.86 17.86
C GLU A 3 29.52 -19.41 16.69
N LEU A 4 28.20 -19.59 16.85
CA LEU A 4 27.24 -19.09 15.88
C LEU A 4 27.20 -17.56 16.01
N ASN A 5 27.36 -16.85 14.89
CA ASN A 5 27.27 -15.39 14.90
C ASN A 5 25.91 -14.94 15.49
N PRO A 6 25.93 -13.90 16.35
CA PRO A 6 24.72 -13.39 16.97
C PRO A 6 23.73 -12.88 15.92
N ILE A 7 22.44 -12.94 16.24
CA ILE A 7 21.37 -12.38 15.42
C ILE A 7 21.33 -10.86 15.63
N ARG A 8 21.58 -10.09 14.56
CA ARG A 8 21.53 -8.62 14.62
C ARG A 8 20.09 -8.14 14.55
N LEU A 9 19.55 -7.62 15.64
CA LEU A 9 18.18 -7.15 15.70
C LEU A 9 18.13 -5.62 15.67
N GLY A 10 17.64 -5.07 14.56
CA GLY A 10 17.48 -3.63 14.35
C GLY A 10 16.29 -3.07 15.11
N THR A 11 16.52 -2.03 15.92
CA THR A 11 15.48 -1.39 16.73
C THR A 11 15.68 0.12 16.83
N ARG A 12 14.61 0.82 17.23
CA ARG A 12 14.66 2.24 17.58
C ARG A 12 15.08 2.44 19.02
N ALA A 13 15.56 3.64 19.35
CA ALA A 13 16.03 3.98 20.70
C ALA A 13 14.92 4.07 21.76
N SER A 14 13.64 4.17 21.37
CA SER A 14 12.53 4.30 22.34
C SER A 14 12.38 3.06 23.22
N LEU A 15 12.08 3.24 24.51
CA LEU A 15 11.90 2.15 25.48
C LEU A 15 10.99 1.04 24.95
N LEU A 16 9.79 1.39 24.44
CA LEU A 16 8.85 0.41 23.90
C LEU A 16 9.45 -0.40 22.75
N ALA A 17 10.11 0.25 21.78
CA ALA A 17 10.71 -0.45 20.64
C ALA A 17 11.80 -1.43 21.09
N ARG A 18 12.69 -1.00 22.00
CA ARG A 18 13.73 -1.86 22.58
C ARG A 18 13.14 -3.04 23.34
N THR A 19 12.06 -2.83 24.11
CA THR A 19 11.36 -3.93 24.81
C THR A 19 10.72 -4.93 23.83
N GLN A 20 10.09 -4.44 22.76
CA GLN A 20 9.49 -5.30 21.72
C GLN A 20 10.56 -6.14 21.02
N SER A 21 11.67 -5.50 20.67
CA SER A 21 12.84 -6.15 20.06
C SER A 21 13.45 -7.20 20.98
N ALA A 22 13.67 -6.86 22.27
CA ALA A 22 14.19 -7.81 23.25
C ALA A 22 13.26 -9.03 23.42
N THR A 23 11.93 -8.83 23.46
CA THR A 23 10.97 -9.94 23.54
C THR A 23 11.13 -10.92 22.37
N VAL A 24 11.34 -10.41 21.16
CA VAL A 24 11.55 -11.25 19.97
C VAL A 24 12.94 -11.87 19.97
N GLY A 25 13.99 -11.11 20.29
CA GLY A 25 15.37 -11.59 20.34
C GLY A 25 15.57 -12.72 21.37
N ASP A 26 14.97 -12.58 22.55
CA ASP A 26 15.00 -13.60 23.60
C ASP A 26 14.27 -14.88 23.14
N ALA A 27 13.14 -14.73 22.44
CA ALA A 27 12.41 -15.86 21.87
C ALA A 27 13.21 -16.57 20.77
N LEU A 28 13.89 -15.83 19.89
CA LEU A 28 14.79 -16.40 18.87
C LEU A 28 15.99 -17.13 19.50
N THR A 29 16.52 -16.59 20.59
CA THR A 29 17.60 -17.22 21.36
C THR A 29 17.14 -18.52 21.98
N ALA A 30 15.94 -18.55 22.57
CA ALA A 30 15.37 -19.76 23.14
C ALA A 30 15.14 -20.86 22.09
N LEU A 31 14.77 -20.50 20.86
CA LEU A 31 14.54 -21.45 19.77
C LEU A 31 15.81 -21.99 19.13
N SER A 32 16.84 -21.13 18.97
CA SER A 32 18.03 -21.47 18.18
C SER A 32 19.30 -21.74 18.99
N GLY A 33 19.34 -21.29 20.25
CA GLY A 33 20.58 -21.22 21.04
C GLY A 33 21.56 -20.15 20.57
N ARG A 34 21.24 -19.36 19.54
CA ARG A 34 22.04 -18.23 19.05
C ARG A 34 21.77 -17.01 19.90
N ALA A 35 22.80 -16.33 20.38
CA ALA A 35 22.64 -15.03 21.01
C ALA A 35 22.07 -14.00 20.01
N TRP A 36 21.47 -12.93 20.52
CA TRP A 36 21.07 -11.77 19.73
C TRP A 36 21.80 -10.52 20.21
N GLU A 37 22.01 -9.56 19.32
CA GLU A 37 22.55 -8.24 19.64
C GLU A 37 21.61 -7.13 19.20
N GLU A 38 21.47 -6.11 20.03
CA GLU A 38 20.66 -4.93 19.75
C GLU A 38 21.43 -3.96 18.86
N ILE A 39 20.92 -3.71 17.66
CA ILE A 39 21.45 -2.70 16.75
C ILE A 39 20.51 -1.50 16.74
N LEU A 40 20.96 -0.39 17.32
CA LEU A 40 20.21 0.86 17.29
C LEU A 40 20.31 1.48 15.89
N VAL A 41 19.20 1.53 15.18
CA VAL A 41 19.10 2.19 13.89
C VAL A 41 18.69 3.64 14.12
N HIS A 42 19.64 4.56 13.91
CA HIS A 42 19.40 5.98 14.09
C HIS A 42 18.46 6.50 13.02
N THR A 43 17.27 6.93 13.43
CA THR A 43 16.33 7.61 12.54
C THR A 43 16.44 9.14 12.73
N PRO A 44 16.27 9.96 11.68
CA PRO A 44 16.25 11.42 11.82
C PRO A 44 15.18 11.94 12.79
N GLY A 45 14.14 11.13 13.07
CA GLY A 45 13.06 11.45 14.01
C GLY A 45 13.31 11.05 15.46
N ASP A 46 14.44 10.42 15.79
CA ASP A 46 14.83 10.05 17.16
C ASP A 46 15.78 11.09 17.81
N ASP A 47 16.12 12.17 17.10
CA ASP A 47 16.91 13.26 17.66
C ASP A 47 16.07 14.12 18.62
N THR A 48 16.38 14.01 19.92
CA THR A 48 15.74 14.76 21.01
C THR A 48 15.97 16.27 20.96
N THR A 49 16.87 16.77 20.10
CA THR A 49 17.14 18.21 19.93
C THR A 49 16.14 18.89 18.99
N THR A 50 15.41 18.12 18.17
CA THR A 50 14.35 18.66 17.32
C THR A 50 13.05 18.70 18.12
N SER A 51 12.43 19.88 18.21
CA SER A 51 11.15 20.03 18.90
C SER A 51 10.14 18.99 18.39
N LEU A 52 9.50 18.24 19.31
CA LEU A 52 8.41 17.28 19.07
C LEU A 52 7.21 17.86 18.28
N ASN A 53 7.26 19.15 17.97
CA ASN A 53 6.34 19.91 17.13
C ASN A 53 6.51 19.65 15.62
N GLN A 54 7.58 18.97 15.17
CA GLN A 54 7.68 18.55 13.77
C GLN A 54 6.96 17.21 13.52
N PRO A 55 6.27 17.05 12.39
CA PRO A 55 5.49 15.85 12.10
C PRO A 55 6.39 14.62 11.93
N GLY A 56 6.49 13.79 12.97
CA GLY A 56 7.00 12.44 12.83
C GLY A 56 6.03 11.63 11.97
N ASN A 57 6.40 11.39 10.70
CA ASN A 57 5.67 10.51 9.81
C ASN A 57 5.97 9.05 10.24
N PRO A 58 4.98 8.25 10.70
CA PRO A 58 5.22 6.85 11.05
C PRO A 58 5.93 6.06 9.94
N GLY A 59 5.69 6.43 8.67
CA GLY A 59 6.36 5.86 7.51
C GLY A 59 7.88 6.08 7.49
N LEU A 60 8.40 7.15 8.12
CA LEU A 60 9.84 7.44 8.23
C LEU A 60 10.56 6.44 9.14
N PHE A 61 9.90 5.97 10.19
CA PHE A 61 10.49 4.98 11.11
C PHE A 61 10.56 3.60 10.47
N VAL A 62 9.49 3.20 9.77
CA VAL A 62 9.45 1.93 9.05
C VAL A 62 10.49 1.93 7.93
N SER A 63 10.57 3.00 7.13
CA SER A 63 11.52 3.06 6.02
C SER A 63 12.96 2.97 6.49
N THR A 64 13.33 3.64 7.59
CA THR A 64 14.72 3.63 8.07
C THR A 64 15.17 2.23 8.52
N LEU A 65 14.32 1.50 9.28
CA LEU A 65 14.62 0.13 9.69
C LEU A 65 14.70 -0.83 8.49
N ARG A 66 13.78 -0.68 7.53
CA ARG A 66 13.80 -1.46 6.28
C ARG A 66 15.04 -1.16 5.43
N THR A 67 15.52 0.07 5.38
CA THR A 67 16.78 0.42 4.71
C THR A 67 17.97 -0.29 5.35
N ALA A 68 18.09 -0.25 6.68
CA ALA A 68 19.16 -0.97 7.39
C ALA A 68 19.10 -2.49 7.16
N LEU A 69 17.88 -3.05 7.14
CA LEU A 69 17.65 -4.45 6.83
C LEU A 69 18.09 -4.78 5.39
N LEU A 70 17.71 -3.98 4.40
CA LEU A 70 18.11 -4.20 2.99
C LEU A 70 19.61 -3.99 2.76
N ALA A 71 20.25 -3.10 3.52
CA ALA A 71 21.69 -2.87 3.49
C ALA A 71 22.51 -3.98 4.16
N GLY A 72 21.87 -4.97 4.80
CA GLY A 72 22.56 -6.05 5.49
C GLY A 72 23.16 -5.65 6.84
N GLU A 73 22.81 -4.47 7.37
CA GLU A 73 23.30 -3.96 8.65
C GLU A 73 22.69 -4.73 9.83
N VAL A 74 21.44 -5.17 9.67
CA VAL A 74 20.67 -5.96 10.65
C VAL A 74 20.07 -7.18 9.96
N ASP A 75 19.76 -8.23 10.71
CA ASP A 75 19.16 -9.47 10.18
C ASP A 75 17.64 -9.51 10.37
N VAL A 76 17.17 -8.90 11.46
CA VAL A 76 15.77 -8.91 11.88
C VAL A 76 15.36 -7.52 12.34
N ILE A 77 14.15 -7.09 12.00
CA ILE A 77 13.53 -5.88 12.57
C ILE A 77 12.15 -6.22 13.14
N VAL A 78 11.75 -5.49 14.17
CA VAL A 78 10.47 -5.69 14.88
C VAL A 78 9.68 -4.40 14.89
N HIS A 79 8.41 -4.50 14.48
CA HIS A 79 7.48 -3.38 14.44
C HIS A 79 6.23 -3.65 15.27
N SER A 80 5.63 -2.58 15.80
CA SER A 80 4.21 -2.64 16.14
C SER A 80 3.42 -2.77 14.84
N PHE A 81 2.63 -3.83 14.69
CA PHE A 81 2.08 -4.18 13.37
C PHE A 81 1.10 -3.13 12.82
N LYS A 82 0.39 -2.43 13.71
CA LYS A 82 -0.49 -1.31 13.32
C LYS A 82 0.22 -0.13 12.65
N ASP A 83 1.55 -0.01 12.84
CA ASP A 83 2.34 1.10 12.29
C ASP A 83 2.95 0.75 10.92
N LEU A 84 2.85 -0.50 10.47
CA LEU A 84 3.34 -0.91 9.16
C LEU A 84 2.39 -0.47 8.04
N PRO A 85 2.92 0.10 6.93
CA PRO A 85 2.11 0.44 5.76
C PRO A 85 1.45 -0.80 5.17
N SER A 86 0.33 -0.60 4.47
CA SER A 86 -0.37 -1.70 3.78
C SER A 86 0.38 -2.20 2.55
N ALA A 87 1.19 -1.33 1.92
CA ALA A 87 2.02 -1.69 0.77
C ALA A 87 3.09 -2.72 1.16
N LEU A 88 3.20 -3.76 0.33
CA LEU A 88 4.23 -4.78 0.45
C LEU A 88 5.58 -4.23 -0.02
N GLU A 89 6.66 -4.76 0.55
CA GLU A 89 8.03 -4.53 0.09
C GLU A 89 8.60 -5.87 -0.40
N PRO A 90 8.71 -6.13 -1.71
CA PRO A 90 9.03 -7.46 -2.24
C PRO A 90 10.34 -8.08 -1.68
N ALA A 91 11.34 -7.24 -1.39
CA ALA A 91 12.62 -7.68 -0.84
C ALA A 91 12.56 -7.98 0.67
N ILE A 92 11.43 -7.75 1.34
CA ILE A 92 11.24 -7.93 2.78
C ILE A 92 10.05 -8.84 3.05
N SER A 93 10.28 -9.87 3.85
CA SER A 93 9.26 -10.83 4.25
C SER A 93 8.73 -10.51 5.65
N LEU A 94 7.40 -10.47 5.80
CA LEU A 94 6.75 -10.59 7.12
C LEU A 94 6.87 -12.04 7.61
N ALA A 95 8.01 -12.33 8.22
CA ALA A 95 8.44 -13.67 8.59
C ALA A 95 7.60 -14.27 9.73
N ALA A 96 7.17 -13.45 10.69
CA ALA A 96 6.26 -13.91 11.74
C ALA A 96 5.37 -12.79 12.30
N VAL A 97 4.20 -13.21 12.76
CA VAL A 97 3.34 -12.45 13.67
C VAL A 97 3.27 -13.24 14.98
N PRO A 98 4.04 -12.88 16.02
CA PRO A 98 4.00 -13.54 17.31
C PRO A 98 2.66 -13.36 18.02
N LEU A 99 2.51 -14.05 19.16
CA LEU A 99 1.31 -13.95 20.00
C LEU A 99 0.94 -12.48 20.26
N ARG A 100 -0.29 -12.13 19.86
CA ARG A 100 -0.84 -10.78 19.98
C ARG A 100 -1.16 -10.47 21.43
N GLU A 101 -0.66 -9.32 21.88
CA GLU A 101 -1.04 -8.72 23.15
C GLU A 101 -2.43 -8.07 23.05
N ASP A 102 -3.08 -7.81 24.19
CA ASP A 102 -4.41 -7.20 24.24
C ASP A 102 -4.55 -5.98 23.29
N PRO A 103 -5.48 -6.05 22.31
CA PRO A 103 -5.62 -5.04 21.28
C PRO A 103 -6.42 -3.81 21.74
N ARG A 104 -7.00 -3.82 22.94
CA ARG A 104 -7.91 -2.77 23.42
C ARG A 104 -7.19 -1.44 23.62
N ASP A 105 -7.97 -0.37 23.49
CA ASP A 105 -7.55 0.95 23.96
C ASP A 105 -7.85 1.10 25.46
N VAL A 106 -7.09 1.96 26.13
CA VAL A 106 -7.20 2.22 27.56
C VAL A 106 -7.26 3.71 27.83
N LEU A 107 -8.02 4.08 28.84
CA LEU A 107 -8.02 5.41 29.42
C LEU A 107 -6.99 5.48 30.55
N VAL A 108 -6.15 6.51 30.53
CA VAL A 108 -5.28 6.88 31.64
C VAL A 108 -5.68 8.26 32.10
N CYS A 109 -6.19 8.35 33.32
CA CYS A 109 -6.66 9.57 33.97
C CYS A 109 -5.97 9.72 35.33
N ARG A 110 -5.76 10.95 35.79
CA ARG A 110 -5.17 11.23 37.11
C ARG A 110 -5.99 10.65 38.26
N ASP A 111 -7.31 10.76 38.16
CA ASP A 111 -8.22 10.54 39.28
C ASP A 111 -8.92 9.17 39.20
N GLY A 112 -8.40 8.25 38.36
CA GLY A 112 -8.97 6.91 38.18
C GLY A 112 -10.37 6.88 37.56
N LEU A 113 -10.79 7.99 36.96
CA LEU A 113 -12.10 8.11 36.31
C LEU A 113 -12.18 7.23 35.06
N THR A 114 -13.38 6.74 34.80
CA THR A 114 -13.78 6.10 33.54
C THR A 114 -14.23 7.14 32.52
N LEU A 115 -14.33 6.75 31.25
CA LEU A 115 -14.84 7.58 30.15
C LEU A 115 -16.24 8.11 30.45
N GLU A 116 -17.10 7.29 31.06
CA GLU A 116 -18.45 7.68 31.49
C GLU A 116 -18.41 8.75 32.58
N THR A 117 -17.51 8.61 33.56
CA THR A 117 -17.45 9.46 34.76
C THR A 117 -16.59 10.73 34.59
N LEU A 118 -15.92 10.90 33.45
CA LEU A 118 -15.22 12.14 33.12
C LEU A 118 -16.18 13.36 33.15
N PRO A 119 -15.75 14.50 33.72
CA PRO A 119 -16.59 15.68 33.83
C PRO A 119 -17.04 16.19 32.45
N PRO A 120 -18.21 16.83 32.35
CA PRO A 120 -18.66 17.43 31.11
C PRO A 120 -17.61 18.38 30.53
N GLY A 121 -17.29 18.24 29.24
CA GLY A 121 -16.27 19.07 28.59
C GLY A 121 -14.82 18.67 28.88
N ALA A 122 -14.56 17.48 29.45
CA ALA A 122 -13.22 16.99 29.75
C ALA A 122 -12.29 17.02 28.53
N LYS A 123 -11.03 17.39 28.76
CA LYS A 123 -9.95 17.40 27.78
C LYS A 123 -9.33 16.02 27.66
N VAL A 124 -9.54 15.36 26.53
CA VAL A 124 -9.01 14.01 26.27
C VAL A 124 -7.91 14.05 25.22
N GLY A 125 -6.71 13.63 25.62
CA GLY A 125 -5.50 13.64 24.81
C GLY A 125 -5.41 12.45 23.85
N THR A 126 -5.50 12.71 22.55
CA THR A 126 -5.20 11.75 21.48
C THR A 126 -4.90 12.46 20.16
N SER A 127 -3.92 11.97 19.41
CA SER A 127 -3.66 12.40 18.02
C SER A 127 -4.15 11.39 16.98
N SER A 128 -4.86 10.34 17.39
CA SER A 128 -5.45 9.34 16.48
C SER A 128 -6.82 9.82 16.01
N PRO A 129 -7.04 10.01 14.69
CA PRO A 129 -8.36 10.34 14.14
C PRO A 129 -9.42 9.29 14.50
N ARG A 130 -9.05 8.00 14.45
CA ARG A 130 -9.89 6.87 14.87
C ARG A 130 -10.41 7.05 16.30
N ARG A 131 -9.51 7.22 17.26
CA ARG A 131 -9.89 7.39 18.68
C ARG A 131 -10.75 8.64 18.87
N ALA A 132 -10.34 9.77 18.27
CA ALA A 132 -11.07 11.03 18.38
C ALA A 132 -12.52 10.87 17.89
N ALA A 133 -12.72 10.30 16.70
CA ALA A 133 -14.04 10.10 16.12
C ALA A 133 -14.91 9.16 16.96
N MET A 134 -14.36 8.03 17.42
CA MET A 134 -15.10 7.06 18.26
C MET A 134 -15.46 7.62 19.63
N LEU A 135 -14.54 8.35 20.28
CA LEU A 135 -14.80 9.03 21.55
C LEU A 135 -15.91 10.06 21.42
N LEU A 136 -15.86 10.90 20.37
CA LEU A 136 -16.88 11.93 20.12
C LEU A 136 -18.23 11.33 19.72
N ALA A 137 -18.26 10.14 19.12
CA ALA A 137 -19.50 9.41 18.85
C ALA A 137 -20.18 8.90 20.13
N ILE A 138 -19.42 8.65 21.20
CA ILE A 138 -19.93 8.19 22.50
C ILE A 138 -20.21 9.38 23.44
N ARG A 139 -19.28 10.33 23.51
CA ARG A 139 -19.35 11.55 24.35
C ARG A 139 -19.04 12.80 23.50
N PRO A 140 -20.06 13.37 22.83
CA PRO A 140 -19.89 14.54 21.96
C PRO A 140 -19.40 15.81 22.66
N ASP A 141 -19.48 15.87 23.98
CA ASP A 141 -19.05 17.01 24.79
C ASP A 141 -17.53 17.06 25.04
N LEU A 142 -16.79 15.97 24.79
CA LEU A 142 -15.35 15.91 25.05
C LEU A 142 -14.56 16.90 24.19
N GLN A 143 -13.52 17.48 24.79
CA GLN A 143 -12.56 18.33 24.09
C GLN A 143 -11.32 17.50 23.70
N ILE A 144 -11.27 17.02 22.45
CA ILE A 144 -10.11 16.26 21.98
C ILE A 144 -8.90 17.17 21.79
N GLN A 145 -7.80 16.84 22.49
CA GLN A 145 -6.53 17.57 22.43
C GLN A 145 -5.44 16.71 21.78
N PRO A 146 -4.68 17.21 20.80
CA PRO A 146 -3.58 16.45 20.22
C PRO A 146 -2.47 16.27 21.26
N VAL A 147 -2.03 15.02 21.45
CA VAL A 147 -0.94 14.66 22.38
C VAL A 147 0.11 13.81 21.65
N ARG A 148 1.34 14.32 21.61
CA ARG A 148 2.52 13.69 20.97
C ARG A 148 3.58 13.29 22.00
N GLY A 149 4.60 12.57 21.54
CA GLY A 149 5.66 11.99 22.37
C GLY A 149 5.55 10.47 22.51
N ASN A 150 6.50 9.86 23.21
CA ASN A 150 6.46 8.44 23.59
C ASN A 150 5.38 8.18 24.66
N ILE A 151 5.12 6.91 24.98
CA ILE A 151 4.05 6.52 25.92
C ILE A 151 4.21 7.23 27.28
N ASP A 152 5.43 7.28 27.84
CA ASP A 152 5.70 7.91 29.14
C ASP A 152 5.37 9.40 29.16
N THR A 153 5.77 10.14 28.12
CA THR A 153 5.43 11.57 27.99
C THR A 153 3.93 11.78 27.91
N ARG A 154 3.19 10.92 27.20
CA ARG A 154 1.73 11.05 27.08
C ARG A 154 1.02 10.73 28.40
N MET A 155 1.39 9.66 29.09
CA MET A 155 0.80 9.31 30.39
C MET A 155 1.02 10.42 31.40
N ARG A 156 2.23 11.00 31.43
CA ARG A 156 2.58 12.11 32.32
C ARG A 156 1.70 13.34 32.10
N LYS A 157 1.36 13.70 30.86
CA LYS A 157 0.43 14.81 30.57
C LYS A 157 -0.94 14.63 31.24
N ALA A 158 -1.46 13.41 31.33
CA ALA A 158 -2.69 13.15 32.07
C ALA A 158 -2.47 13.22 33.58
N ILE A 159 -1.41 12.59 34.09
CA ILE A 159 -1.11 12.54 35.54
C ILE A 159 -0.83 13.94 36.12
N GLU A 160 -0.12 14.78 35.36
CA GLU A 160 0.22 16.17 35.75
C GLU A 160 -0.92 17.16 35.48
N GLY A 161 -2.02 16.72 34.83
CA GLY A 161 -3.21 17.53 34.59
C GLY A 161 -3.12 18.52 33.43
N GLU A 162 -2.20 18.32 32.47
CA GLU A 162 -2.22 19.07 31.19
C GLU A 162 -3.48 18.73 30.36
N VAL A 163 -3.96 17.49 30.48
CA VAL A 163 -5.24 16.99 29.98
C VAL A 163 -5.91 16.15 31.07
N ASP A 164 -7.23 16.01 31.03
CA ASP A 164 -7.97 15.25 32.05
C ASP A 164 -7.76 13.73 31.90
N ALA A 165 -7.57 13.27 30.66
CA ALA A 165 -7.21 11.89 30.37
C ALA A 165 -6.43 11.77 29.05
N VAL A 166 -5.72 10.65 28.85
CA VAL A 166 -5.19 10.24 27.55
C VAL A 166 -5.70 8.87 27.17
N VAL A 167 -5.87 8.62 25.87
CA VAL A 167 -6.21 7.29 25.35
C VAL A 167 -4.99 6.66 24.69
N LEU A 168 -4.60 5.48 25.17
CA LEU A 168 -3.41 4.73 24.76
C LEU A 168 -3.79 3.30 24.38
N ALA A 169 -2.84 2.55 23.80
CA ALA A 169 -3.06 1.12 23.53
C ALA A 169 -2.65 0.31 24.75
N TYR A 170 -3.47 -0.65 25.19
CA TYR A 170 -3.14 -1.53 26.33
C TYR A 170 -1.76 -2.17 26.15
N ALA A 171 -1.53 -2.79 24.98
CA ALA A 171 -0.29 -3.51 24.70
C ALA A 171 0.98 -2.67 24.86
N GLY A 172 0.93 -1.36 24.59
CA GLY A 172 2.08 -0.47 24.77
C GLY A 172 2.43 -0.29 26.25
N ILE A 173 1.42 -0.17 27.11
CA ILE A 173 1.57 0.00 28.57
C ILE A 173 1.97 -1.33 29.23
N ALA A 174 1.38 -2.45 28.77
CA ALA A 174 1.68 -3.78 29.26
C ALA A 174 3.15 -4.15 29.05
N ARG A 175 3.68 -3.94 27.84
CA ARG A 175 5.07 -4.26 27.50
C ARG A 175 6.08 -3.52 28.37
N ILE A 176 5.82 -2.27 28.73
CA ILE A 176 6.71 -1.49 29.62
C ILE A 176 6.45 -1.72 31.11
N GLY A 177 5.57 -2.67 31.47
CA GLY A 177 5.27 -3.02 32.86
C GLY A 177 4.62 -1.89 33.65
N ARG A 178 3.65 -1.19 33.06
CA ARG A 178 2.97 -0.02 33.67
C ARG A 178 1.45 -0.15 33.72
N THR A 179 0.88 -1.35 33.67
CA THR A 179 -0.58 -1.54 33.63
C THR A 179 -1.33 -0.93 34.83
N ALA A 180 -0.66 -0.73 35.96
CA ALA A 180 -1.23 -0.10 37.15
C ALA A 180 -1.73 1.35 36.94
N VAL A 181 -1.30 2.05 35.88
CA VAL A 181 -1.79 3.42 35.60
C VAL A 181 -3.10 3.44 34.81
N ILE A 182 -3.57 2.29 34.33
CA ILE A 182 -4.79 2.19 33.52
C ILE A 182 -6.00 2.45 34.42
N SER A 183 -6.78 3.47 34.09
CA SER A 183 -8.04 3.80 34.78
C SER A 183 -9.18 2.93 34.27
N GLU A 184 -9.21 2.69 32.95
CA GLU A 184 -10.25 1.89 32.31
C GLU A 184 -9.71 1.19 31.06
N ILE A 185 -10.14 -0.05 30.83
CA ILE A 185 -9.93 -0.75 29.57
C ILE A 185 -11.22 -0.63 28.76
N LEU A 186 -11.14 -0.01 27.59
CA LEU A 186 -12.30 0.34 26.78
C LEU A 186 -12.79 -0.89 26.00
N ASP A 187 -14.11 -1.04 25.88
CA ASP A 187 -14.73 -2.13 25.12
C ASP A 187 -14.29 -2.04 23.64
N PRO A 188 -13.71 -3.10 23.06
CA PRO A 188 -13.24 -3.10 21.67
C PRO A 188 -14.37 -3.02 20.63
N LEU A 189 -15.64 -3.12 21.03
CA LEU A 189 -16.81 -2.89 20.16
C LEU A 189 -17.34 -1.46 20.28
N GLU A 190 -17.00 -0.72 21.32
CA GLU A 190 -17.29 0.71 21.45
C GLU A 190 -16.18 1.56 20.82
N ILE A 191 -14.93 1.29 21.20
CA ILE A 191 -13.73 1.90 20.62
C ILE A 191 -13.00 0.83 19.82
N VAL A 192 -13.42 0.62 18.56
CA VAL A 192 -12.84 -0.40 17.70
C VAL A 192 -11.32 -0.17 17.54
N PRO A 193 -10.47 -1.15 17.92
CA PRO A 193 -9.02 -1.06 17.82
C PRO A 193 -8.52 -0.63 16.43
N ALA A 194 -7.32 -0.03 16.40
CA ALA A 194 -6.60 0.14 15.14
C ALA A 194 -6.27 -1.26 14.56
N PRO A 195 -6.33 -1.44 13.24
CA PRO A 195 -5.99 -2.72 12.62
C PRO A 195 -4.60 -3.21 13.06
N ALA A 196 -4.54 -4.48 13.47
CA ALA A 196 -3.38 -5.15 14.05
C ALA A 196 -2.81 -4.52 15.33
N GLN A 197 -3.57 -3.70 16.06
CA GLN A 197 -3.13 -3.19 17.37
C GLN A 197 -2.86 -4.34 18.34
N GLY A 198 -1.76 -4.27 19.09
CA GLY A 198 -1.35 -5.32 20.02
C GLY A 198 -0.43 -6.36 19.39
N ALA A 199 -0.47 -6.57 18.08
CA ALA A 199 0.43 -7.50 17.39
C ALA A 199 1.80 -6.89 17.10
N LEU A 200 2.82 -7.75 17.05
CA LEU A 200 4.13 -7.42 16.50
C LEU A 200 4.26 -7.99 15.09
N ALA A 201 5.03 -7.32 14.25
CA ALA A 201 5.46 -7.81 12.95
C ALA A 201 6.97 -7.98 12.97
N VAL A 202 7.43 -9.20 12.70
CA VAL A 202 8.86 -9.52 12.60
C VAL A 202 9.20 -9.63 11.11
N GLU A 203 10.09 -8.76 10.64
CA GLU A 203 10.51 -8.71 9.25
C GLU A 203 11.98 -9.12 9.10
N CYS A 204 12.29 -9.82 8.01
CA CYS A 204 13.65 -10.11 7.55
C CYS A 204 13.72 -9.95 6.01
N ARG A 205 14.92 -10.01 5.44
CA ARG A 205 15.05 -10.04 3.97
C ARG A 205 14.43 -11.33 3.42
N THR A 206 13.79 -11.21 2.26
CA THR A 206 13.24 -12.36 1.55
C THR A 206 14.37 -13.28 1.09
N GLY A 207 14.30 -14.57 1.42
CA GLY A 207 15.29 -15.58 1.02
C GLY A 207 16.45 -15.79 1.99
N ASP A 208 16.51 -15.04 3.09
CA ASP A 208 17.53 -15.25 4.13
C ASP A 208 17.28 -16.54 4.93
N ASP A 209 18.37 -17.24 5.29
CA ASP A 209 18.34 -18.49 6.08
C ASP A 209 17.67 -18.35 7.46
N ILE A 210 17.58 -17.13 8.00
CA ILE A 210 16.94 -16.87 9.30
C ILE A 210 15.40 -16.96 9.23
N LEU A 211 14.81 -16.95 8.03
CA LEU A 211 13.37 -16.95 7.84
C LEU A 211 12.69 -18.15 8.52
N ASP A 212 13.24 -19.36 8.36
CA ASP A 212 12.68 -20.57 8.96
C ASP A 212 12.74 -20.56 10.50
N LEU A 213 13.76 -19.90 11.06
CA LEU A 213 13.85 -19.70 12.50
C LEU A 213 12.78 -18.73 13.00
N ILE A 214 12.63 -17.59 12.33
CA ILE A 214 11.65 -16.56 12.72
C ILE A 214 10.23 -17.09 12.57
N ALA A 215 9.95 -17.87 11.51
CA ALA A 215 8.64 -18.44 11.26
C ALA A 215 8.10 -19.30 12.42
N GLN A 216 8.98 -19.88 13.24
CA GLN A 216 8.59 -20.63 14.44
C GLN A 216 7.96 -19.76 15.55
N LEU A 217 8.15 -18.43 15.50
CA LEU A 217 7.48 -17.50 16.41
C LEU A 217 6.03 -17.24 16.04
N GLN A 218 5.58 -17.67 14.85
CA GLN A 218 4.27 -17.30 14.35
C GLN A 218 3.15 -17.89 15.19
N ASP A 219 2.26 -17.03 15.69
CA ASP A 219 0.99 -17.43 16.24
C ASP A 219 -0.07 -17.41 15.13
N PRO A 220 -0.66 -18.57 14.77
CA PRO A 220 -1.55 -18.64 13.61
C PRO A 220 -2.87 -17.89 13.82
N ILE A 221 -3.34 -17.75 15.07
CA ILE A 221 -4.56 -16.97 15.39
C ILE A 221 -4.29 -15.48 15.22
N SER A 222 -3.17 -14.99 15.75
CA SER A 222 -2.72 -13.61 15.54
C SER A 222 -2.51 -13.32 14.06
N ARG A 223 -1.97 -14.29 13.30
CA ARG A 223 -1.78 -14.14 11.85
C ARG A 223 -3.11 -13.94 11.11
N ILE A 224 -4.11 -14.79 11.31
CA ILE A 224 -5.39 -14.68 10.59
C ILE A 224 -6.18 -13.44 11.02
N THR A 225 -6.23 -13.12 12.32
CA THR A 225 -6.98 -11.96 12.82
C THR A 225 -6.39 -10.66 12.31
N THR A 226 -5.07 -10.49 12.42
CA THR A 226 -4.40 -9.27 11.93
C THR A 226 -4.41 -9.16 10.40
N ALA A 227 -4.39 -10.29 9.67
CA ALA A 227 -4.52 -10.28 8.21
C ALA A 227 -5.89 -9.76 7.78
N ALA A 228 -6.98 -10.22 8.39
CA ALA A 228 -8.33 -9.72 8.10
C ALA A 228 -8.46 -8.23 8.42
N GLU A 229 -7.99 -7.81 9.61
CA GLU A 229 -8.03 -6.40 10.03
C GLU A 229 -7.24 -5.49 9.08
N ARG A 230 -6.02 -5.89 8.70
CA ARG A 230 -5.16 -5.08 7.82
C ARG A 230 -5.68 -5.02 6.40
N GLU A 231 -6.35 -6.06 5.91
CA GLU A 231 -6.93 -6.04 4.59
C GLU A 231 -8.09 -5.03 4.48
N VAL A 232 -8.73 -4.66 5.60
CA VAL A 232 -9.67 -3.53 5.62
C VAL A 232 -8.96 -2.22 5.22
N LEU A 233 -7.75 -1.97 5.72
CA LEU A 233 -6.96 -0.79 5.37
C LEU A 233 -6.62 -0.74 3.88
N VAL A 234 -6.28 -1.90 3.32
CA VAL A 234 -6.00 -2.05 1.87
C VAL A 234 -7.25 -1.69 1.08
N GLY A 235 -8.39 -2.31 1.41
CA GLY A 235 -9.62 -2.15 0.64
C GLY A 235 -10.19 -0.73 0.65
N ILE A 236 -10.05 0.02 1.74
CA ILE A 236 -10.52 1.42 1.80
C ILE A 236 -9.48 2.44 1.32
N ASN A 237 -8.29 1.99 0.90
CA ASN A 237 -7.12 2.83 0.60
C ASN A 237 -6.81 3.82 1.74
N ALA A 238 -6.71 3.29 2.96
CA ALA A 238 -6.58 4.09 4.17
C ALA A 238 -5.30 4.94 4.17
N GLN A 239 -5.43 6.18 4.62
CA GLN A 239 -4.33 7.10 4.89
C GLN A 239 -4.09 7.19 6.40
N CYS A 240 -2.95 7.75 6.83
CA CYS A 240 -2.67 8.00 8.25
C CYS A 240 -3.73 8.89 8.94
N SER A 241 -4.47 9.68 8.18
CA SER A 241 -5.56 10.54 8.62
C SER A 241 -6.92 9.83 8.69
N THR A 242 -7.05 8.63 8.13
CA THR A 242 -8.32 7.90 8.08
C THR A 242 -8.74 7.42 9.47
N ALA A 243 -9.97 7.74 9.87
CA ALA A 243 -10.55 7.30 11.13
C ALA A 243 -11.20 5.92 10.96
N ILE A 244 -10.35 4.88 10.90
CA ILE A 244 -10.74 3.48 10.67
C ILE A 244 -10.32 2.59 11.84
N GLY A 245 -11.23 1.78 12.36
CA GLY A 245 -10.93 0.65 13.25
C GLY A 245 -11.29 -0.68 12.59
N ALA A 246 -10.52 -1.72 12.90
CA ALA A 246 -10.86 -3.09 12.56
C ALA A 246 -10.37 -4.03 13.66
N TYR A 247 -11.25 -4.93 14.10
CA TYR A 247 -10.99 -5.87 15.16
C TYR A 247 -11.58 -7.23 14.83
N ALA A 248 -10.71 -8.24 14.80
CA ALA A 248 -11.06 -9.61 14.52
C ALA A 248 -10.79 -10.52 15.72
N THR A 249 -11.70 -11.46 15.94
CA THR A 249 -11.55 -12.55 16.90
C THR A 249 -11.77 -13.90 16.21
N PHE A 250 -11.12 -14.94 16.70
CA PHE A 250 -11.26 -16.29 16.18
C PHE A 250 -11.55 -17.26 17.32
N ASN A 251 -12.61 -18.05 17.20
CA ASN A 251 -13.09 -18.95 18.27
C ASN A 251 -12.74 -20.43 18.06
N GLY A 252 -11.89 -20.75 17.10
CA GLY A 252 -11.50 -22.12 16.74
C GLY A 252 -12.01 -22.58 15.37
N SER A 253 -13.13 -22.01 14.90
CA SER A 253 -13.71 -22.33 13.59
C SER A 253 -14.26 -21.13 12.84
N GLU A 254 -14.59 -20.04 13.54
CA GLU A 254 -15.18 -18.85 12.96
C GLU A 254 -14.31 -17.64 13.27
N LEU A 255 -14.00 -16.88 12.21
CA LEU A 255 -13.39 -15.57 12.29
C LEU A 255 -14.50 -14.52 12.25
N VAL A 256 -14.53 -13.65 13.25
CA VAL A 256 -15.49 -12.56 13.37
C VAL A 256 -14.75 -11.25 13.23
N LEU A 257 -15.11 -10.41 12.25
CA LEU A 257 -14.50 -9.12 11.99
C LEU A 257 -15.51 -8.00 12.18
N THR A 258 -15.21 -7.08 13.10
CA THR A 258 -15.90 -5.80 13.22
C THR A 258 -15.00 -4.71 12.64
N ALA A 259 -15.52 -3.91 11.72
CA ALA A 259 -14.79 -2.76 11.19
C ALA A 259 -15.68 -1.51 11.19
N GLU A 260 -15.06 -0.35 11.37
CA GLU A 260 -15.76 0.92 11.54
C GLU A 260 -14.97 2.09 10.94
N LEU A 261 -15.61 2.81 10.03
CA LEU A 261 -15.06 3.96 9.32
C LEU A 261 -15.86 5.21 9.67
N PHE A 262 -15.15 6.28 10.00
CA PHE A 262 -15.68 7.64 10.01
C PHE A 262 -15.13 8.41 8.81
N ASP A 263 -15.98 8.69 7.82
CA ASP A 263 -15.66 9.48 6.63
C ASP A 263 -16.59 10.69 6.57
N ARG A 264 -16.05 11.91 6.51
CA ARG A 264 -16.84 13.16 6.43
C ARG A 264 -18.02 13.27 7.42
N GLN A 265 -17.82 12.83 8.66
CA GLN A 265 -18.83 12.78 9.74
C GLN A 265 -19.89 11.65 9.62
N GLU A 266 -19.85 10.84 8.56
CA GLU A 266 -20.65 9.64 8.45
C GLU A 266 -19.96 8.46 9.12
N ARG A 267 -20.73 7.72 9.92
CA ARG A 267 -20.28 6.53 10.62
C ARG A 267 -20.79 5.29 9.89
N SER A 268 -19.88 4.52 9.31
CA SER A 268 -20.15 3.21 8.74
C SER A 268 -19.56 2.13 9.63
N ARG A 269 -20.36 1.10 9.93
CA ARG A 269 -19.92 -0.06 10.71
C ARG A 269 -20.41 -1.34 10.04
N VAL A 270 -19.53 -2.33 10.01
CA VAL A 270 -19.80 -3.67 9.47
C VAL A 270 -19.37 -4.72 10.49
N HIS A 271 -20.08 -5.84 10.48
CA HIS A 271 -19.77 -7.00 11.30
C HIS A 271 -19.97 -8.24 10.44
N LEU A 272 -18.86 -8.86 10.04
CA LEU A 272 -18.85 -10.02 9.17
C LEU A 272 -18.28 -11.24 9.91
N ARG A 273 -18.69 -12.42 9.44
CA ARG A 273 -18.23 -13.70 9.97
C ARG A 273 -17.85 -14.61 8.82
N GLU A 274 -16.84 -15.44 9.04
CA GLU A 274 -16.33 -16.37 8.06
C GLU A 274 -15.89 -17.66 8.76
N THR A 275 -16.38 -18.81 8.29
CA THR A 275 -15.90 -20.10 8.77
C THR A 275 -14.61 -20.45 8.05
N LEU A 276 -13.54 -20.71 8.80
CA LEU A 276 -12.24 -21.02 8.23
C LEU A 276 -11.40 -21.90 9.14
N GLN A 277 -10.42 -22.57 8.56
CA GLN A 277 -9.42 -23.33 9.32
C GLN A 277 -8.30 -22.40 9.80
N VAL A 278 -7.75 -22.70 10.98
CA VAL A 278 -6.57 -21.98 11.50
C VAL A 278 -5.44 -22.06 10.46
N GLY A 279 -4.92 -20.90 10.06
CA GLY A 279 -3.90 -20.79 9.01
C GLY A 279 -4.42 -20.43 7.62
N ASP A 280 -5.74 -20.39 7.39
CA ASP A 280 -6.32 -19.88 6.15
C ASP A 280 -6.29 -18.35 6.10
N VAL A 281 -5.07 -17.81 5.94
CA VAL A 281 -4.81 -16.37 5.83
C VAL A 281 -5.50 -15.77 4.61
N MET A 282 -5.64 -16.54 3.54
CA MET A 282 -6.24 -16.09 2.28
C MET A 282 -7.73 -15.76 2.48
N ARG A 283 -8.49 -16.67 3.09
CA ARG A 283 -9.90 -16.44 3.46
C ARG A 283 -10.06 -15.32 4.49
N ALA A 284 -9.15 -15.21 5.45
CA ALA A 284 -9.15 -14.11 6.41
C ALA A 284 -8.97 -12.72 5.73
N ARG A 285 -8.03 -12.61 4.79
CA ARG A 285 -7.85 -11.38 3.98
C ARG A 285 -9.08 -11.08 3.14
N ALA A 286 -9.68 -12.09 2.52
CA ALA A 286 -10.91 -11.92 1.73
C ALA A 286 -12.08 -11.35 2.55
N LEU A 287 -12.23 -11.78 3.82
CA LEU A 287 -13.19 -11.19 4.75
C LEU A 287 -12.93 -9.69 4.98
N GLY A 288 -11.67 -9.29 5.10
CA GLY A 288 -11.27 -7.90 5.25
C GLY A 288 -11.56 -7.02 4.03
N LEU A 289 -11.29 -7.51 2.81
CA LEU A 289 -11.68 -6.81 1.57
C LEU A 289 -13.20 -6.65 1.44
N ARG A 290 -13.97 -7.68 1.81
CA ARG A 290 -15.44 -7.59 1.84
C ARG A 290 -15.91 -6.55 2.85
N ALA A 291 -15.35 -6.55 4.06
CA ALA A 291 -15.67 -5.54 5.07
C ALA A 291 -15.33 -4.11 4.59
N ALA A 292 -14.21 -3.91 3.89
CA ALA A 292 -13.88 -2.62 3.29
C ALA A 292 -14.91 -2.17 2.25
N ALA A 293 -15.34 -3.06 1.35
CA ALA A 293 -16.37 -2.77 0.37
C ALA A 293 -17.71 -2.38 1.05
N ASP A 294 -18.12 -3.12 2.08
CA ASP A 294 -19.36 -2.87 2.82
C ASP A 294 -19.31 -1.56 3.64
N LEU A 295 -18.13 -1.16 4.12
CA LEU A 295 -17.92 0.10 4.85
C LEU A 295 -18.12 1.33 3.96
N LEU A 296 -17.76 1.25 2.69
CA LEU A 296 -17.82 2.35 1.72
C LEU A 296 -19.25 2.58 1.17
N ARG A 297 -20.28 2.37 2.02
CA ARG A 297 -21.73 2.34 1.70
C ARG A 297 -22.24 3.35 0.64
N PRO A 298 -23.37 3.05 -0.04
CA PRO A 298 -24.12 1.79 -0.08
C PRO A 298 -24.34 1.35 -1.53
N SER A 299 -23.66 0.30 -1.97
CA SER A 299 -24.05 -0.34 -3.22
C SER A 299 -25.12 -1.39 -2.93
N GLU A 300 -26.24 -1.35 -3.66
CA GLU A 300 -27.13 -2.52 -3.79
C GLU A 300 -26.43 -3.66 -4.56
N PHE A 301 -25.32 -3.33 -5.24
CA PHE A 301 -24.55 -4.22 -6.05
C PHE A 301 -23.37 -4.80 -5.28
N LYS A 302 -22.93 -5.97 -5.73
CA LYS A 302 -21.63 -6.52 -5.33
C LYS A 302 -20.52 -5.55 -5.77
N PRO A 303 -19.41 -5.46 -5.03
CA PRO A 303 -18.31 -4.57 -5.38
C PRO A 303 -17.71 -4.88 -6.75
N VAL A 304 -17.17 -3.84 -7.39
CA VAL A 304 -16.44 -3.93 -8.66
C VAL A 304 -14.95 -4.09 -8.38
N LEU A 305 -14.31 -5.04 -9.06
CA LEU A 305 -12.89 -5.29 -8.91
C LEU A 305 -12.06 -4.45 -9.88
N LEU A 306 -11.10 -3.70 -9.33
CA LEU A 306 -10.07 -2.97 -10.02
C LEU A 306 -8.75 -3.75 -9.92
N VAL A 307 -8.21 -4.20 -11.07
CA VAL A 307 -7.14 -5.23 -11.11
C VAL A 307 -5.71 -4.69 -11.26
N ARG A 308 -5.52 -3.36 -11.28
CA ARG A 308 -4.21 -2.72 -11.52
C ARG A 308 -3.57 -2.21 -10.23
N ALA A 309 -2.24 -2.14 -10.22
CA ALA A 309 -1.44 -1.70 -9.07
C ALA A 309 -1.32 -0.18 -8.90
N SER A 310 -1.64 0.60 -9.91
CA SER A 310 -1.53 2.06 -9.87
C SER A 310 -2.63 2.71 -10.71
N ASP A 311 -3.03 3.93 -10.31
CA ASP A 311 -4.05 4.78 -10.94
C ASP A 311 -5.52 4.26 -10.84
N ASN A 312 -5.84 3.43 -9.84
CA ASN A 312 -7.24 3.05 -9.60
C ASN A 312 -8.05 4.14 -8.87
N GLU A 313 -7.42 5.21 -8.36
CA GLU A 313 -8.11 6.25 -7.58
C GLU A 313 -9.22 6.94 -8.37
N ALA A 314 -8.98 7.20 -9.66
CA ALA A 314 -9.98 7.80 -10.53
C ALA A 314 -11.17 6.85 -10.76
N ASP A 315 -10.89 5.57 -11.03
CA ASP A 315 -11.91 4.53 -11.19
C ASP A 315 -12.73 4.33 -9.90
N ALA A 316 -12.06 4.23 -8.75
CA ALA A 316 -12.70 4.09 -7.45
C ALA A 316 -13.56 5.32 -7.10
N ALA A 317 -13.07 6.53 -7.38
CA ALA A 317 -13.83 7.77 -7.16
C ALA A 317 -15.06 7.87 -8.05
N ALA A 318 -14.92 7.51 -9.34
CA ALA A 318 -16.02 7.50 -10.30
C ALA A 318 -17.11 6.48 -9.89
N LEU A 319 -16.71 5.25 -9.52
CA LEU A 319 -17.63 4.24 -8.99
C LEU A 319 -18.32 4.69 -7.70
N LYS A 320 -17.56 5.27 -6.75
CA LYS A 320 -18.11 5.82 -5.50
C LYS A 320 -19.15 6.91 -5.76
N SER A 321 -18.94 7.77 -6.77
CA SER A 321 -19.90 8.82 -7.16
C SER A 321 -21.25 8.27 -7.63
N LEU A 322 -21.27 7.02 -8.10
CA LEU A 322 -22.47 6.29 -8.53
C LEU A 322 -22.99 5.33 -7.45
N GLY A 323 -22.44 5.39 -6.23
CA GLY A 323 -22.82 4.48 -5.13
C GLY A 323 -22.35 3.04 -5.32
N ILE A 324 -21.34 2.80 -6.17
CA ILE A 324 -20.79 1.47 -6.41
C ILE A 324 -19.51 1.29 -5.59
N ALA A 325 -19.49 0.27 -4.74
CA ALA A 325 -18.30 -0.09 -3.98
C ALA A 325 -17.24 -0.70 -4.91
N SER A 326 -15.97 -0.41 -4.66
CA SER A 326 -14.85 -0.97 -5.42
C SER A 326 -13.86 -1.69 -4.51
N ILE A 327 -13.33 -2.82 -4.98
CA ILE A 327 -12.19 -3.50 -4.37
C ILE A 327 -11.00 -3.31 -5.31
N SER A 328 -9.85 -2.90 -4.79
CA SER A 328 -8.61 -2.78 -5.54
C SER A 328 -7.65 -3.89 -5.13
N ASP A 329 -7.22 -4.70 -6.09
CA ASP A 329 -6.28 -5.79 -5.84
C ASP A 329 -5.44 -6.07 -7.10
N SER A 330 -4.13 -6.17 -6.95
CA SER A 330 -3.20 -6.07 -8.08
C SER A 330 -2.91 -7.42 -8.70
N TYR A 331 -3.16 -7.55 -10.01
CA TYR A 331 -2.78 -8.75 -10.79
C TYR A 331 -1.47 -8.55 -11.56
N LEU A 332 -1.08 -7.29 -11.74
CA LEU A 332 0.14 -6.89 -12.41
C LEU A 332 0.99 -6.07 -11.45
N GLN A 333 2.30 -6.26 -11.51
CA GLN A 333 3.27 -5.41 -10.83
C GLN A 333 4.28 -4.89 -11.84
N MET A 334 4.74 -3.68 -11.58
CA MET A 334 5.88 -3.12 -12.29
C MET A 334 7.14 -3.46 -11.52
N THR A 335 8.10 -4.07 -12.19
CA THR A 335 9.42 -4.39 -11.63
C THR A 335 10.48 -3.61 -12.39
N GLN A 336 11.60 -3.37 -11.73
CA GLN A 336 12.77 -2.82 -12.40
C GLN A 336 13.27 -3.83 -13.44
N SER A 337 13.78 -3.35 -14.58
CA SER A 337 14.48 -4.21 -15.53
C SER A 337 15.70 -4.84 -14.85
N GLU A 338 15.88 -6.15 -14.99
CA GLU A 338 17.05 -6.85 -14.42
C GLU A 338 18.36 -6.43 -15.09
N SER A 339 18.28 -5.94 -16.35
CA SER A 339 19.43 -5.46 -17.11
C SER A 339 19.38 -3.94 -17.29
N ALA A 340 20.47 -3.29 -16.90
CA ALA A 340 20.71 -1.89 -17.21
C ALA A 340 21.23 -1.67 -18.65
N ALA A 341 21.46 -2.72 -19.44
CA ALA A 341 22.11 -2.61 -20.75
C ALA A 341 21.32 -1.73 -21.73
N ASP A 342 20.00 -1.93 -21.82
CA ASP A 342 19.12 -1.09 -22.64
C ASP A 342 19.12 0.35 -22.13
N ALA A 343 18.92 0.53 -20.83
CA ALA A 343 18.94 1.85 -20.19
C ALA A 343 20.25 2.61 -20.45
N SER A 344 21.41 1.95 -20.36
CA SER A 344 22.72 2.55 -20.65
C SER A 344 22.89 2.86 -22.15
N ARG A 345 22.47 1.96 -23.04
CA ARG A 345 22.52 2.17 -24.49
C ARG A 345 21.66 3.34 -24.94
N LEU A 346 20.45 3.46 -24.41
CA LEU A 346 19.58 4.60 -24.69
C LEU A 346 20.18 5.91 -24.17
N LEU A 347 20.85 5.88 -23.01
CA LEU A 347 21.47 7.07 -22.43
C LEU A 347 22.65 7.52 -23.27
N GLU A 348 23.42 6.57 -23.79
CA GLU A 348 24.51 6.85 -24.71
C GLU A 348 23.98 7.42 -26.04
N ALA A 349 22.88 6.88 -26.58
CA ALA A 349 22.25 7.45 -27.78
C ALA A 349 21.90 8.94 -27.59
N ILE A 350 21.30 9.31 -26.45
CA ILE A 350 21.03 10.71 -26.10
C ILE A 350 22.32 11.53 -26.06
N ARG A 351 23.40 11.02 -25.46
CA ARG A 351 24.69 11.72 -25.36
C ARG A 351 25.39 11.90 -26.71
N THR A 352 25.26 10.93 -27.61
CA THR A 352 25.86 10.98 -28.94
C THR A 352 25.07 11.84 -29.93
N GLY A 353 23.85 12.22 -29.57
CA GLY A 353 22.96 13.06 -30.35
C GLY A 353 21.83 12.28 -31.01
N VAL A 354 20.60 12.69 -30.74
CA VAL A 354 19.37 12.24 -31.41
C VAL A 354 18.43 13.40 -31.66
N ASP A 355 17.54 13.26 -32.65
CA ASP A 355 16.60 14.31 -33.02
C ASP A 355 15.41 14.36 -32.06
N TRP A 356 14.94 13.19 -31.61
CA TRP A 356 13.76 13.07 -30.76
C TRP A 356 13.96 12.12 -29.59
N PHE A 357 13.41 12.52 -28.45
CA PHE A 357 13.05 11.64 -27.36
C PHE A 357 11.53 11.43 -27.36
N VAL A 358 11.10 10.19 -27.40
CA VAL A 358 9.68 9.81 -27.39
C VAL A 358 9.38 8.96 -26.17
N VAL A 359 8.32 9.29 -25.43
CA VAL A 359 7.89 8.48 -24.28
C VAL A 359 6.38 8.40 -24.16
N THR A 360 5.86 7.19 -23.95
CA THR A 360 4.41 6.94 -23.88
C THR A 360 3.90 6.63 -22.48
N SER A 361 4.80 6.50 -21.50
CA SER A 361 4.45 6.11 -20.13
C SER A 361 5.14 7.02 -19.12
N GLN A 362 4.36 7.56 -18.18
CA GLN A 362 4.86 8.33 -17.03
C GLN A 362 5.89 7.56 -16.18
N MET A 363 5.92 6.23 -16.27
CA MET A 363 6.84 5.41 -15.48
C MET A 363 8.22 5.23 -16.11
N ALA A 364 8.39 5.51 -17.40
CA ALA A 364 9.64 5.21 -18.09
C ALA A 364 10.82 6.01 -17.51
N ILE A 365 10.64 7.31 -17.22
CA ILE A 365 11.70 8.17 -16.69
C ILE A 365 12.12 7.78 -15.26
N PRO A 366 11.23 7.61 -14.27
CA PRO A 366 11.62 7.17 -12.93
C PRO A 366 12.32 5.81 -12.94
N SER A 367 11.80 4.85 -13.70
CA SER A 367 12.42 3.52 -13.80
C SER A 367 13.80 3.58 -14.45
N TRP A 368 13.96 4.41 -15.48
CA TRP A 368 15.25 4.62 -16.12
C TRP A 368 16.25 5.30 -15.19
N ALA A 369 15.82 6.34 -14.46
CA ALA A 369 16.65 7.04 -13.48
C ALA A 369 17.17 6.10 -12.38
N ASN A 370 16.38 5.10 -11.96
CA ASN A 370 16.82 4.08 -11.00
C ASN A 370 17.91 3.15 -11.56
N LEU A 371 17.98 2.96 -12.88
CA LEU A 371 18.97 2.10 -13.54
C LEU A 371 20.31 2.82 -13.80
N VAL A 372 20.27 4.10 -14.18
CA VAL A 372 21.47 4.84 -14.62
C VAL A 372 21.87 5.99 -13.71
N GLY A 373 21.09 6.27 -12.66
CA GLY A 373 21.26 7.40 -11.77
C GLY A 373 20.51 8.65 -12.26
N ARG A 374 19.72 9.25 -11.36
CA ARG A 374 18.88 10.43 -11.66
C ARG A 374 19.69 11.62 -12.17
N GLU A 375 20.81 11.94 -11.54
CA GLU A 375 21.65 13.07 -11.92
C GLU A 375 22.27 12.88 -13.30
N ALA A 376 22.71 11.66 -13.61
CA ALA A 376 23.29 11.32 -14.91
C ALA A 376 22.25 11.42 -16.03
N LEU A 377 21.02 10.94 -15.78
CA LEU A 377 19.91 11.05 -16.72
C LEU A 377 19.53 12.52 -16.95
N GLN A 378 19.37 13.28 -15.86
CA GLN A 378 19.01 14.70 -15.93
C GLN A 378 20.05 15.51 -16.72
N ALA A 379 21.34 15.32 -16.43
CA ALA A 379 22.42 16.02 -17.13
C ALA A 379 22.42 15.73 -18.63
N ALA A 380 22.18 14.47 -19.03
CA ALA A 380 22.11 14.08 -20.44
C ALA A 380 20.93 14.74 -21.16
N PHE A 381 19.75 14.75 -20.53
CA PHE A 381 18.54 15.36 -21.10
C PHE A 381 18.69 16.87 -21.29
N VAL A 382 19.19 17.59 -20.27
CA VAL A 382 19.42 19.04 -20.36
C VAL A 382 20.42 19.37 -21.47
N SER A 383 21.53 18.64 -21.55
CA SER A 383 22.54 18.85 -22.59
C SER A 383 22.00 18.55 -23.99
N ALA A 384 21.25 17.47 -24.17
CA ALA A 384 20.70 17.09 -25.47
C ALA A 384 19.60 18.06 -25.94
N ASN A 385 18.74 18.52 -25.03
CA ASN A 385 17.69 19.49 -25.36
C ASN A 385 18.29 20.86 -25.74
N GLN A 386 19.33 21.32 -25.04
CA GLN A 386 20.12 22.49 -25.46
C GLN A 386 20.82 22.29 -26.81
N GLY A 387 21.19 21.06 -27.12
CA GLY A 387 21.73 20.64 -28.42
C GLY A 387 20.70 20.48 -29.54
N GLY A 388 19.40 20.72 -29.27
CA GLY A 388 18.33 20.69 -30.26
C GLY A 388 17.49 19.41 -30.29
N MET A 389 17.72 18.45 -29.39
CA MET A 389 16.84 17.27 -29.24
C MET A 389 15.44 17.71 -28.80
N LYS A 390 14.42 17.28 -29.55
CA LYS A 390 13.01 17.54 -29.24
C LYS A 390 12.39 16.42 -28.42
N ILE A 391 11.32 16.72 -27.70
CA ILE A 391 10.65 15.78 -26.82
C ILE A 391 9.17 15.64 -27.18
N ALA A 392 8.74 14.42 -27.47
CA ALA A 392 7.34 14.09 -27.69
C ALA A 392 6.84 13.09 -26.63
N VAL A 393 5.65 13.34 -26.09
CA VAL A 393 5.07 12.52 -25.03
C VAL A 393 3.61 12.17 -25.30
N VAL A 394 3.15 11.03 -24.80
CA VAL A 394 1.71 10.71 -24.79
C VAL A 394 1.12 10.99 -23.42
N GLY A 395 0.24 11.99 -23.36
CA GLY A 395 -0.53 12.37 -22.16
C GLY A 395 0.19 13.34 -21.21
N GLU A 396 -0.60 14.12 -20.47
CA GLU A 396 -0.10 15.22 -19.64
C GLU A 396 0.70 14.72 -18.42
N LYS A 397 0.29 13.62 -17.78
CA LYS A 397 1.06 13.04 -16.66
C LYS A 397 2.48 12.61 -17.09
N THR A 398 2.61 12.12 -18.32
CA THR A 398 3.92 11.80 -18.91
C THR A 398 4.73 13.07 -19.14
N ALA A 399 4.08 14.14 -19.62
CA ALA A 399 4.71 15.45 -19.80
C ALA A 399 5.25 16.02 -18.48
N GLU A 400 4.48 15.97 -17.40
CA GLU A 400 4.92 16.41 -16.05
C GLU A 400 6.17 15.67 -15.59
N THR A 401 6.22 14.35 -15.81
CA THR A 401 7.37 13.52 -15.43
C THR A 401 8.63 13.92 -16.21
N VAL A 402 8.50 14.23 -17.50
CA VAL A 402 9.60 14.73 -18.33
C VAL A 402 10.05 16.12 -17.89
N ARG A 403 9.10 17.05 -17.64
CA ARG A 403 9.41 18.41 -17.17
C ARG A 403 10.15 18.42 -15.84
N ALA A 404 9.96 17.40 -14.98
CA ALA A 404 10.71 17.23 -13.75
C ALA A 404 12.22 16.97 -13.94
N LEU A 405 12.68 16.69 -15.17
CA LEU A 405 14.10 16.66 -15.55
C LEU A 405 14.65 18.05 -15.91
N GLY A 406 13.81 19.09 -15.94
CA GLY A 406 14.23 20.45 -16.32
C GLY A 406 14.34 20.67 -17.83
N VAL A 407 13.52 19.97 -18.62
CA VAL A 407 13.44 20.09 -20.08
C VAL A 407 12.01 20.37 -20.51
N GLU A 408 11.84 21.03 -21.66
CA GLU A 408 10.54 21.35 -22.24
C GLU A 408 9.99 20.20 -23.10
N VAL A 409 8.67 20.12 -23.22
CA VAL A 409 7.98 19.15 -24.08
C VAL A 409 7.53 19.85 -25.35
N ASP A 410 8.05 19.40 -26.50
CA ASP A 410 7.77 20.00 -27.81
C ASP A 410 6.46 19.52 -28.44
N LEU A 411 6.06 18.28 -28.16
CA LEU A 411 4.88 17.66 -28.77
C LEU A 411 4.09 16.82 -27.76
N VAL A 412 2.81 17.16 -27.61
CA VAL A 412 1.77 16.30 -27.04
C VAL A 412 0.72 16.12 -28.14
N PRO A 413 0.45 14.89 -28.62
CA PRO A 413 -0.46 14.68 -29.73
C PRO A 413 -1.91 14.99 -29.32
N ARG A 414 -2.72 15.42 -30.30
CA ARG A 414 -4.15 15.70 -30.06
C ARG A 414 -4.90 14.43 -29.65
N GLU A 415 -4.64 13.35 -30.37
CA GLU A 415 -5.05 12.01 -29.96
C GLU A 415 -3.95 11.45 -29.07
N GLN A 416 -4.26 11.21 -27.78
CA GLN A 416 -3.30 10.72 -26.79
C GLN A 416 -3.02 9.22 -26.98
N SER A 417 -2.52 8.85 -28.16
CA SER A 417 -2.23 7.49 -28.59
C SER A 417 -0.91 7.43 -29.37
N ALA A 418 -0.40 6.22 -29.57
CA ALA A 418 0.75 5.99 -30.46
C ALA A 418 0.47 6.46 -31.91
N ALA A 419 -0.75 6.24 -32.40
CA ALA A 419 -1.15 6.64 -33.74
C ALA A 419 -1.23 8.16 -33.88
N GLY A 420 -1.80 8.84 -32.88
CA GLY A 420 -1.83 10.30 -32.82
C GLY A 420 -0.44 10.90 -32.81
N LEU A 421 0.48 10.32 -32.03
CA LEU A 421 1.89 10.75 -31.98
C LEU A 421 2.58 10.62 -33.34
N ILE A 422 2.38 9.50 -34.06
CA ILE A 422 2.94 9.30 -35.41
C ILE A 422 2.37 10.34 -36.38
N SER A 423 1.06 10.61 -36.32
CA SER A 423 0.37 11.55 -37.21
C SER A 423 0.79 13.01 -37.00
N ASP A 424 1.00 13.41 -35.75
CA ASP A 424 1.30 14.81 -35.40
C ASP A 424 2.81 15.13 -35.46
N MET A 425 3.68 14.12 -35.57
CA MET A 425 5.13 14.30 -35.60
C MET A 425 5.60 14.89 -36.95
N PRO A 426 6.44 15.94 -36.94
CA PRO A 426 6.91 16.56 -38.18
C PRO A 426 7.88 15.64 -38.93
N HIS A 427 7.77 15.63 -40.26
CA HIS A 427 8.66 14.86 -41.14
C HIS A 427 9.72 15.75 -41.82
N PRO A 428 10.95 15.24 -42.05
CA PRO A 428 11.44 13.91 -41.64
C PRO A 428 11.69 13.83 -40.12
N VAL A 429 11.43 12.65 -39.54
CA VAL A 429 11.53 12.44 -38.08
C VAL A 429 12.99 12.34 -37.61
N GLY A 430 13.87 11.73 -38.40
CA GLY A 430 15.28 11.54 -38.03
C GLY A 430 15.47 10.37 -37.05
N SER A 431 16.30 10.56 -36.02
CA SER A 431 16.65 9.58 -35.00
C SER A 431 15.83 9.76 -33.72
N VAL A 432 15.34 8.65 -33.16
CA VAL A 432 14.41 8.64 -32.02
C VAL A 432 14.93 7.73 -30.92
N VAL A 433 14.94 8.20 -29.67
CA VAL A 433 15.09 7.35 -28.48
C VAL A 433 13.71 7.06 -27.89
N PHE A 434 13.39 5.78 -27.71
CA PHE A 434 12.11 5.31 -27.20
C PHE A 434 12.29 4.31 -26.04
N PRO A 435 12.39 4.76 -24.78
CA PRO A 435 12.34 3.87 -23.64
C PRO A 435 10.91 3.36 -23.43
N HIS A 436 10.76 2.07 -23.19
CA HIS A 436 9.46 1.46 -22.99
C HIS A 436 9.48 0.34 -21.94
N GLY A 437 8.29 -0.16 -21.59
CA GLY A 437 8.14 -1.34 -20.75
C GLY A 437 8.23 -2.64 -21.56
N SER A 438 8.49 -3.77 -20.91
CA SER A 438 8.62 -5.09 -21.57
C SER A 438 7.40 -5.55 -22.39
N ILE A 439 6.22 -5.00 -22.12
CA ILE A 439 4.95 -5.34 -22.79
C ILE A 439 4.43 -4.23 -23.73
N ALA A 440 5.28 -3.29 -24.14
CA ALA A 440 4.87 -2.20 -25.00
C ALA A 440 4.39 -2.68 -26.39
N MET A 441 3.35 -2.05 -26.91
CA MET A 441 2.85 -2.34 -28.26
C MET A 441 3.84 -1.87 -29.32
N ARG A 442 4.04 -2.68 -30.37
CA ARG A 442 4.95 -2.39 -31.49
C ARG A 442 4.45 -1.32 -32.46
N ALA A 443 3.18 -0.92 -32.37
CA ALA A 443 2.57 0.06 -33.27
C ALA A 443 3.35 1.38 -33.37
N LEU A 444 3.91 1.87 -32.24
CA LEU A 444 4.71 3.09 -32.24
C LEU A 444 6.08 2.91 -32.90
N PRO A 445 6.98 2.01 -32.44
CA PRO A 445 8.30 1.85 -33.05
C PRO A 445 8.19 1.44 -34.52
N ASP A 446 7.27 0.54 -34.88
CA ASP A 446 7.09 0.12 -36.28
C ASP A 446 6.55 1.26 -37.15
N GLY A 447 5.62 2.08 -36.63
CA GLY A 447 5.08 3.24 -37.35
C GLY A 447 6.09 4.37 -37.55
N LEU A 448 6.98 4.60 -36.58
CA LEU A 448 8.09 5.55 -36.71
C LEU A 448 9.12 5.07 -37.74
N VAL A 449 9.47 3.77 -37.72
CA VAL A 449 10.35 3.17 -38.74
C VAL A 449 9.73 3.26 -40.13
N ALA A 450 8.43 2.97 -40.27
CA ALA A 450 7.70 3.12 -41.53
C ALA A 450 7.68 4.57 -42.04
N SER A 451 7.75 5.54 -41.13
CA SER A 451 7.87 6.98 -41.45
C SER A 451 9.31 7.45 -41.73
N GLY A 452 10.26 6.51 -41.82
CA GLY A 452 11.67 6.79 -42.13
C GLY A 452 12.54 7.15 -40.92
N ALA A 453 12.06 6.94 -39.69
CA ALA A 453 12.85 7.21 -38.49
C ALA A 453 13.85 6.09 -38.17
N VAL A 454 14.99 6.44 -37.57
CA VAL A 454 15.92 5.49 -36.93
C VAL A 454 15.56 5.40 -35.45
N VAL A 455 14.99 4.26 -35.02
CA VAL A 455 14.47 4.11 -33.66
C VAL A 455 15.44 3.33 -32.78
N HIS A 456 15.95 3.99 -31.73
CA HIS A 456 16.67 3.41 -30.61
C HIS A 456 15.67 3.10 -29.49
N GLU A 457 15.07 1.92 -29.53
CA GLU A 457 14.15 1.45 -28.47
C GLU A 457 14.87 0.62 -27.41
N GLY A 458 14.33 0.52 -26.20
CA GLY A 458 14.89 -0.31 -25.13
C GLY A 458 14.00 -0.41 -23.89
N VAL A 459 14.09 -1.54 -23.19
CA VAL A 459 13.27 -1.83 -22.00
C VAL A 459 13.90 -1.18 -20.77
N VAL A 460 13.15 -0.32 -20.08
CA VAL A 460 13.60 0.34 -18.83
C VAL A 460 12.79 -0.05 -17.60
N TYR A 461 11.71 -0.80 -17.79
CA TYR A 461 10.95 -1.46 -16.72
C TYR A 461 10.22 -2.69 -17.24
N GLU A 462 9.89 -3.59 -16.34
CA GLU A 462 9.11 -4.78 -16.65
C GLU A 462 7.71 -4.67 -16.05
N THR A 463 6.73 -5.23 -16.74
CA THR A 463 5.40 -5.47 -16.16
C THR A 463 5.15 -6.95 -16.14
N THR A 464 5.10 -7.52 -14.93
CA THR A 464 4.95 -8.95 -14.70
C THR A 464 3.65 -9.21 -13.98
N VAL A 465 3.15 -10.44 -14.11
CA VAL A 465 2.05 -10.90 -13.27
C VAL A 465 2.59 -11.04 -11.84
N VAL A 466 1.84 -10.56 -10.85
CA VAL A 466 2.27 -10.66 -9.45
C VAL A 466 2.63 -12.10 -9.09
N ALA A 467 3.67 -12.31 -8.30
CA ALA A 467 4.07 -13.67 -7.92
C ALA A 467 3.01 -14.33 -7.01
N HIS A 468 2.49 -13.57 -6.05
CA HIS A 468 1.47 -14.03 -5.10
C HIS A 468 0.10 -14.23 -5.77
N VAL A 469 -0.81 -14.93 -5.10
CA VAL A 469 -2.21 -15.03 -5.52
C VAL A 469 -2.97 -13.83 -4.96
N PRO A 470 -3.58 -12.96 -5.79
CA PRO A 470 -4.38 -11.84 -5.33
C PRO A 470 -5.56 -12.30 -4.47
N VAL A 471 -5.90 -11.55 -3.43
CA VAL A 471 -6.95 -11.92 -2.47
C VAL A 471 -8.33 -11.99 -3.13
N SER A 472 -8.57 -11.10 -4.08
CA SER A 472 -9.77 -11.01 -4.90
C SER A 472 -10.03 -12.27 -5.73
N THR A 473 -9.07 -13.16 -5.94
CA THR A 473 -9.30 -14.43 -6.65
C THR A 473 -10.34 -15.29 -5.94
N LEU A 474 -10.29 -15.37 -4.61
CA LEU A 474 -11.27 -16.09 -3.81
C LEU A 474 -12.64 -15.40 -3.89
N LEU A 475 -12.67 -14.07 -3.85
CA LEU A 475 -13.92 -13.30 -3.97
C LEU A 475 -14.58 -13.48 -5.34
N LEU A 476 -13.79 -13.59 -6.42
CA LEU A 476 -14.30 -13.91 -7.75
C LEU A 476 -14.88 -15.32 -7.82
N GLN A 477 -14.16 -16.30 -7.27
CA GLN A 477 -14.58 -17.72 -7.26
C GLN A 477 -15.87 -17.94 -6.46
N GLU A 478 -16.02 -17.25 -5.33
CA GLU A 478 -17.20 -17.33 -4.46
C GLU A 478 -18.33 -16.38 -4.91
N GLY A 479 -18.14 -15.63 -6.01
CA GLY A 479 -19.15 -14.75 -6.58
C GLY A 479 -19.47 -13.53 -5.71
N HIS A 480 -18.49 -13.01 -4.97
CA HIS A 480 -18.58 -11.77 -4.18
C HIS A 480 -18.27 -10.51 -4.99
N ILE A 481 -17.84 -10.63 -6.25
CA ILE A 481 -17.56 -9.52 -7.15
C ILE A 481 -18.69 -9.40 -8.19
N GLY A 482 -19.18 -8.17 -8.41
CA GLY A 482 -20.27 -7.89 -9.35
C GLY A 482 -19.80 -7.72 -10.79
N ALA A 483 -18.65 -7.08 -10.99
CA ALA A 483 -18.01 -6.88 -12.29
C ALA A 483 -16.51 -6.59 -12.12
N LEU A 484 -15.74 -6.71 -13.20
CA LEU A 484 -14.33 -6.30 -13.26
C LEU A 484 -14.14 -5.16 -14.25
N ILE A 485 -13.22 -4.24 -13.93
CA ILE A 485 -12.69 -3.28 -14.88
C ILE A 485 -11.36 -3.78 -15.44
N LEU A 486 -11.29 -3.97 -16.76
CA LEU A 486 -10.06 -4.35 -17.47
C LEU A 486 -9.61 -3.23 -18.41
N ARG A 487 -8.56 -2.52 -18.00
CA ARG A 487 -8.01 -1.37 -18.75
C ARG A 487 -6.99 -1.76 -19.84
N SER A 488 -6.58 -3.02 -19.93
CA SER A 488 -5.60 -3.47 -20.92
C SER A 488 -5.68 -4.97 -21.22
N PRO A 489 -5.19 -5.43 -22.39
CA PRO A 489 -5.08 -6.86 -22.69
C PRO A 489 -4.19 -7.64 -21.69
N SER A 490 -3.14 -7.00 -21.17
CA SER A 490 -2.27 -7.62 -20.15
C SER A 490 -2.99 -7.86 -18.83
N ALA A 491 -3.91 -6.97 -18.44
CA ALA A 491 -4.73 -7.16 -17.25
C ALA A 491 -5.67 -8.37 -17.41
N ALA A 492 -6.32 -8.51 -18.56
CA ALA A 492 -7.16 -9.67 -18.87
C ALA A 492 -6.38 -10.99 -18.78
N ARG A 493 -5.18 -11.03 -19.38
CA ARG A 493 -4.28 -12.21 -19.30
C ARG A 493 -3.84 -12.51 -17.88
N ALA A 494 -3.49 -11.50 -17.09
CA ALA A 494 -3.05 -11.68 -15.71
C ALA A 494 -4.16 -12.26 -14.83
N VAL A 495 -5.39 -11.75 -14.96
CA VAL A 495 -6.57 -12.29 -14.27
C VAL A 495 -6.83 -13.74 -14.70
N HIS A 496 -6.85 -14.01 -16.01
CA HIS A 496 -7.07 -15.36 -16.53
C HIS A 496 -6.03 -16.36 -16.00
N GLN A 497 -4.75 -15.97 -16.03
CA GLN A 497 -3.66 -16.79 -15.51
C GLN A 497 -3.81 -17.09 -14.01
N LYS A 498 -4.20 -16.09 -13.21
CA LYS A 498 -4.33 -16.25 -11.75
C LYS A 498 -5.55 -17.07 -11.32
N LEU A 499 -6.61 -17.06 -12.12
CA LEU A 499 -7.80 -17.87 -11.88
C LEU A 499 -7.70 -19.27 -12.50
N GLY A 500 -6.78 -19.49 -13.45
CA GLY A 500 -6.74 -20.70 -14.27
C GLY A 500 -7.88 -20.77 -15.30
N GLY A 501 -8.47 -19.63 -15.66
CA GLY A 501 -9.64 -19.52 -16.54
C GLY A 501 -10.28 -18.14 -16.51
N ALA A 502 -11.38 -17.96 -17.24
CA ALA A 502 -12.15 -16.72 -17.18
C ALA A 502 -12.85 -16.55 -15.82
N ALA A 503 -12.94 -15.30 -15.36
CA ALA A 503 -13.77 -14.98 -14.20
C ALA A 503 -15.25 -15.23 -14.53
N SER A 504 -16.00 -15.70 -13.53
CA SER A 504 -17.47 -15.82 -13.62
C SER A 504 -18.14 -14.45 -13.66
N ALA A 505 -17.54 -13.46 -13.01
CA ALA A 505 -18.01 -12.09 -13.02
C ALA A 505 -17.76 -11.43 -14.39
N PRO A 506 -18.75 -10.67 -14.90
CA PRO A 506 -18.67 -9.97 -16.17
C PRO A 506 -17.60 -8.86 -16.15
N VAL A 507 -17.12 -8.49 -17.33
CA VAL A 507 -16.07 -7.48 -17.47
C VAL A 507 -16.53 -6.28 -18.30
N VAL A 508 -16.14 -5.10 -17.85
CA VAL A 508 -16.16 -3.87 -18.66
C VAL A 508 -14.73 -3.53 -19.02
N VAL A 509 -14.49 -3.26 -20.31
CA VAL A 509 -13.15 -3.15 -20.87
C VAL A 509 -12.90 -1.78 -21.49
N SER A 510 -11.63 -1.36 -21.49
CA SER A 510 -11.20 -0.14 -22.19
C SER A 510 -10.78 -0.46 -23.62
N GLY A 511 -11.56 0.05 -24.58
CA GLY A 511 -11.29 -0.03 -26.01
C GLY A 511 -11.46 -1.43 -26.65
N PRO A 512 -11.50 -1.48 -27.99
CA PRO A 512 -11.76 -2.70 -28.75
C PRO A 512 -10.64 -3.74 -28.61
N THR A 513 -9.38 -3.31 -28.51
CA THR A 513 -8.23 -4.23 -28.36
C THR A 513 -8.33 -5.05 -27.07
N THR A 514 -8.76 -4.44 -25.97
CA THR A 514 -8.97 -5.15 -24.70
C THR A 514 -10.19 -6.06 -24.78
N ALA A 515 -11.25 -5.65 -25.47
CA ALA A 515 -12.45 -6.46 -25.68
C ALA A 515 -12.16 -7.76 -26.44
N VAL A 516 -11.38 -7.69 -27.53
CA VAL A 516 -10.95 -8.86 -28.29
C VAL A 516 -10.16 -9.81 -27.39
N ALA A 517 -9.12 -9.31 -26.72
CA ALA A 517 -8.29 -10.12 -25.84
C ALA A 517 -9.08 -10.76 -24.69
N ALA A 518 -10.02 -10.03 -24.07
CA ALA A 518 -10.88 -10.57 -23.01
C ALA A 518 -11.83 -11.66 -23.55
N THR A 519 -12.42 -11.46 -24.72
CA THR A 519 -13.34 -12.43 -25.34
C THR A 519 -12.61 -13.71 -25.73
N GLU A 520 -11.40 -13.61 -26.31
CA GLU A 520 -10.56 -14.76 -26.66
C GLU A 520 -10.15 -15.59 -25.43
N LEU A 521 -10.00 -14.93 -24.28
CA LEU A 521 -9.71 -15.58 -22.99
C LEU A 521 -10.97 -16.12 -22.29
N GLY A 522 -12.15 -15.96 -22.91
CA GLY A 522 -13.43 -16.49 -22.42
C GLY A 522 -14.17 -15.60 -21.41
N PHE A 523 -13.78 -14.34 -21.24
CA PHE A 523 -14.54 -13.42 -20.37
C PHE A 523 -15.85 -12.96 -21.02
N THR A 524 -16.90 -12.81 -20.21
CA THR A 524 -18.15 -12.19 -20.64
C THR A 524 -18.00 -10.67 -20.63
N VAL A 525 -17.72 -10.09 -21.81
CA VAL A 525 -17.63 -8.62 -21.98
C VAL A 525 -19.03 -8.02 -22.07
N VAL A 526 -19.41 -7.19 -21.09
CA VAL A 526 -20.75 -6.57 -21.00
C VAL A 526 -20.75 -5.09 -21.35
N GLY A 527 -19.58 -4.47 -21.46
CA GLY A 527 -19.43 -3.06 -21.84
C GLY A 527 -18.04 -2.76 -22.35
N ILE A 528 -17.95 -1.86 -23.33
CA ILE A 528 -16.69 -1.35 -23.90
C ILE A 528 -16.74 0.18 -23.77
N SER A 529 -15.80 0.75 -23.02
CA SER A 529 -15.59 2.21 -23.03
C SER A 529 -14.63 2.56 -24.16
N GLU A 530 -15.07 3.41 -25.09
CA GLU A 530 -14.21 3.98 -26.13
C GLU A 530 -13.29 5.08 -25.60
N SER A 531 -13.64 5.66 -24.45
CA SER A 531 -12.88 6.69 -23.76
C SER A 531 -12.00 6.11 -22.66
N PRO A 532 -10.79 6.65 -22.44
CA PRO A 532 -9.94 6.29 -21.33
C PRO A 532 -10.40 6.91 -19.99
N ALA A 533 -11.43 7.77 -19.97
CA ALA A 533 -11.90 8.40 -18.73
C ALA A 533 -12.46 7.37 -17.72
N ALA A 534 -12.37 7.70 -16.42
CA ALA A 534 -12.88 6.84 -15.35
C ALA A 534 -14.40 6.89 -15.25
N GLU A 535 -14.97 8.06 -15.53
CA GLU A 535 -16.40 8.33 -15.52
C GLU A 535 -17.13 7.47 -16.56
N ASP A 536 -16.57 7.32 -17.76
CA ASP A 536 -17.17 6.52 -18.84
C ASP A 536 -17.14 5.02 -18.51
N MET A 537 -16.05 4.53 -17.91
CA MET A 537 -15.95 3.16 -17.41
C MET A 537 -16.97 2.89 -16.29
N ALA A 538 -17.08 3.81 -15.34
CA ALA A 538 -18.03 3.70 -14.24
C ALA A 538 -19.48 3.76 -14.73
N ALA A 539 -19.78 4.59 -15.73
CA ALA A 539 -21.11 4.65 -16.36
C ALA A 539 -21.48 3.35 -17.07
N ALA A 540 -20.56 2.74 -17.82
CA ALA A 540 -20.78 1.45 -18.47
C ALA A 540 -21.03 0.31 -17.45
N ILE A 541 -20.28 0.31 -16.34
CA ILE A 541 -20.52 -0.61 -15.21
C ILE A 541 -21.91 -0.37 -14.60
N HIS A 542 -22.25 0.87 -14.30
CA HIS A 542 -23.54 1.22 -13.68
C HIS A 542 -24.72 0.84 -14.57
N GLN A 543 -24.62 1.07 -15.88
CA GLN A 543 -25.62 0.64 -16.85
C GLN A 543 -25.82 -0.88 -16.82
N TYR A 544 -24.74 -1.66 -16.75
CA TYR A 544 -24.83 -3.11 -16.64
C TYR A 544 -25.48 -3.55 -15.32
N LEU A 545 -25.07 -2.95 -14.19
CA LEU A 545 -25.58 -3.34 -12.88
C LEU A 545 -27.06 -2.98 -12.67
N THR A 546 -27.57 -2.00 -13.42
CA THR A 546 -28.97 -1.52 -13.33
C THR A 546 -29.90 -2.09 -14.40
N ALA A 547 -29.36 -2.84 -15.38
CA ALA A 547 -30.13 -3.53 -16.42
C ALA A 547 -30.65 -4.89 -15.93
#